data_AF-A0A5N9GQD7-F1
#
_entry.id   AF-A0A5N9GQD7-F1
#
_cell.length_a   1.000
_cell.length_b   1.000
_cell.length_c   1.000
_cell.angle_alpha   90.00
_cell.angle_beta   90.00
_cell.angle_gamma   90.00
#
_symmetry.space_group_name_H-M   'P 1'
#
loop_
_entity.id
_entity.type
_entity.pdbx_description
1 polymer ?
#
loop_
_entity_poly.entity_id
_entity_poly.type
_entity_poly.pdbx_seq_one_letter_code
_entity_poly.pdbx_strand_id
1 'polypeptide(L)' 'MRIGAVFPQTESGTDPGAIKEYSQAVESLGFDHILAFDHVIGANAESRPGWSGAYRHTDSFYEPLVLFGHIAAT' A
#
# COMPACT_ATOMS: atom_id res chain seq x y z
N MET A 1 -12.76 -14.81 13.85
CA MET A 1 -11.49 -14.63 13.11
C MET A 1 -11.68 -13.40 12.23
N ARG A 2 -10.70 -12.49 12.17
CA ARG A 2 -10.76 -11.31 11.28
C ARG A 2 -9.81 -11.50 10.10
N ILE A 3 -10.26 -11.24 8.88
CA ILE A 3 -9.48 -11.39 7.65
C ILE A 3 -9.37 -10.02 6.98
N GLY A 4 -8.13 -9.60 6.69
CA GLY A 4 -7.86 -8.32 6.03
C GLY A 4 -7.24 -8.50 4.65
N ALA A 5 -7.27 -7.43 3.86
CA ALA A 5 -6.58 -7.34 2.58
C ALA A 5 -5.35 -6.43 2.70
N VAL A 6 -4.20 -6.89 2.21
CA VAL A 6 -3.00 -6.04 2.11
C VAL A 6 -3.16 -5.13 0.90
N PHE A 7 -3.05 -3.83 1.11
CA PHE A 7 -3.08 -2.84 0.04
C PHE A 7 -1.95 -3.12 -0.97
N PRO A 8 -2.19 -3.01 -2.29
CA PRO A 8 -1.13 -3.13 -3.29
C PRO A 8 -0.14 -1.98 -3.10
N GLN A 9 1.06 -2.25 -2.60
CA GLN A 9 1.94 -1.19 -2.12
C GLN A 9 2.56 -0.40 -3.27
N THR A 10 3.25 -1.12 -4.15
CA THR A 10 3.96 -0.55 -5.30
C THR A 10 3.15 -0.69 -6.59
N GLU A 11 2.15 -1.56 -6.57
CA GLU A 11 1.29 -1.91 -7.70
C GLU A 11 0.07 -1.01 -7.82
N SER A 12 -0.27 -0.21 -6.80
CA SER A 12 -1.47 0.65 -6.79
C SER A 12 -1.46 1.75 -7.85
N GLY A 13 -0.29 2.10 -8.39
CA GLY A 13 -0.13 3.28 -9.24
C GLY A 13 -0.53 4.57 -8.51
N THR A 14 -1.01 5.56 -9.27
CA THR A 14 -1.32 6.91 -8.77
C THR A 14 -2.76 7.37 -9.06
N ASP A 15 -3.65 6.47 -9.49
CA ASP A 15 -5.04 6.80 -9.82
C ASP A 15 -5.94 6.74 -8.56
N PRO A 16 -6.44 7.88 -8.05
CA PRO A 16 -7.32 7.88 -6.88
C PRO A 16 -8.67 7.18 -7.14
N GLY A 17 -9.14 7.13 -8.39
CA GLY A 17 -10.34 6.39 -8.76
C GLY A 17 -10.14 4.88 -8.56
N ALA A 18 -9.02 4.34 -9.02
CA ALA A 18 -8.67 2.93 -8.83
C ALA A 18 -8.51 2.56 -7.34
N ILE A 19 -7.95 3.45 -6.52
CA ILE A 19 -7.81 3.25 -5.07
C ILE A 19 -9.19 3.17 -4.40
N LYS A 20 -10.11 4.05 -4.80
CA LYS A 20 -11.50 4.01 -4.35
C LYS A 20 -12.16 2.69 -4.73
N GLU A 21 -12.10 2.31 -6.01
CA GLU A 21 -12.72 1.08 -6.52
C GLU A 21 -12.18 -0.16 -5.80
N TYR A 22 -10.86 -0.24 -5.60
CA TYR A 22 -10.23 -1.29 -4.80
C TYR A 22 -10.79 -1.34 -3.37
N SER A 23 -10.87 -0.19 -2.70
CA SER A 23 -11.28 -0.13 -1.30
C SER A 23 -12.74 -0.56 -1.11
N GLN A 24 -13.63 -0.11 -2.00
CA GLN A 24 -15.03 -0.51 -2.00
C GLN A 24 -15.22 -1.99 -2.37
N ALA A 25 -14.39 -2.53 -3.27
CA ALA A 25 -14.41 -3.96 -3.59
C ALA A 25 -13.96 -4.82 -2.41
N VAL A 26 -12.90 -4.42 -1.69
CA VAL A 26 -12.45 -5.10 -0.47
C VAL A 26 -13.55 -5.12 0.59
N GLU A 27 -14.22 -3.99 0.83
CA GLU A 27 -15.36 -3.94 1.75
C GLU A 27 -16.50 -4.84 1.30
N SER A 28 -16.88 -4.79 0.02
CA SER A 28 -17.97 -5.58 -0.56
C SER A 28 -17.73 -7.10 -0.49
N LEU A 29 -16.46 -7.52 -0.49
CA LEU A 29 -16.07 -8.92 -0.33
C LEU A 29 -16.09 -9.39 1.14
N GLY A 30 -16.36 -8.49 2.08
CA GLY A 30 -16.51 -8.80 3.51
C GLY A 30 -15.21 -8.85 4.30
N PHE A 31 -14.14 -8.22 3.82
CA PHE A 31 -12.90 -8.09 4.58
C PHE A 31 -13.06 -7.11 5.75
N ASP A 32 -12.38 -7.40 6.85
CA ASP A 32 -12.46 -6.65 8.10
C ASP A 32 -11.66 -5.34 8.11
N HIS A 33 -10.64 -5.25 7.26
CA HIS A 33 -9.69 -4.12 7.22
C HIS A 33 -8.81 -4.18 5.97
N ILE A 34 -8.27 -3.00 5.60
CA ILE A 34 -7.15 -2.85 4.67
C ILE A 34 -5.88 -2.61 5.50
N LEU A 35 -4.79 -3.30 5.17
CA LEU A 35 -3.47 -3.10 5.76
C LEU A 35 -2.56 -2.42 4.75
N ALA A 36 -1.99 -1.27 5.10
CA ALA A 36 -0.97 -0.57 4.31
C ALA A 36 0.36 -0.53 5.08
N PHE A 37 1.49 -0.60 4.36
CA PHE A 37 2.80 -0.47 4.97
C PHE A 37 3.24 0.98 5.00
N ASP A 38 3.90 1.38 6.07
CA ASP A 38 4.58 2.66 6.14
C ASP A 38 6.07 2.45 5.81
N HIS A 39 6.48 2.85 4.61
CA HIS A 39 7.85 2.69 4.13
C HIS A 39 8.45 4.03 3.73
N VAL A 40 8.78 4.83 4.76
CA VAL A 40 9.31 6.20 4.61
C VAL A 40 10.71 6.24 3.98
N ILE A 41 11.55 5.23 4.25
CA ILE A 41 12.93 5.16 3.74
C ILE A 41 13.18 3.76 3.18
N GLY A 42 13.40 3.68 1.87
CA GLY A 42 13.83 2.45 1.23
C GLY A 42 15.35 2.27 1.17
N ALA A 43 15.78 1.03 0.92
CA ALA A 43 17.20 0.71 0.74
C ALA A 43 17.71 1.17 -0.64
N ASN A 44 18.88 1.82 -0.66
CA ASN A 44 19.67 1.89 -1.89
C ASN A 44 20.41 0.56 -2.08
N ALA A 45 19.96 -0.23 -3.07
CA ALA A 45 20.53 -1.53 -3.37
C ALA A 45 21.96 -1.44 -3.95
N GLU A 46 22.29 -0.35 -4.66
CA GLU A 46 23.61 -0.15 -5.26
C GLU A 46 24.71 0.00 -4.20
N SER A 47 24.37 0.57 -3.04
CA SER A 47 25.31 0.71 -1.91
C SER A 47 25.30 -0.50 -0.97
N ARG A 48 24.59 -1.58 -1.31
CA ARG A 48 24.40 -2.77 -0.46
C ARG A 48 24.66 -4.06 -1.25
N PRO A 49 25.93 -4.50 -1.38
CA PRO A 49 26.26 -5.75 -2.08
C PRO A 49 25.50 -6.95 -1.52
N GLY A 50 24.90 -7.75 -2.40
CA GLY A 50 24.12 -8.94 -2.01
C GLY A 50 22.70 -8.64 -1.50
N TRP A 51 22.19 -7.41 -1.68
CA TRP A 51 20.84 -7.06 -1.25
C TRP A 51 19.76 -7.96 -1.90
N SER A 52 18.90 -8.53 -1.05
CA SER A 52 17.78 -9.41 -1.45
C SER A 52 16.44 -8.96 -0.86
N GLY A 53 16.35 -7.73 -0.36
CA GLY A 53 15.10 -7.21 0.20
C GLY A 53 14.08 -6.88 -0.88
N ALA A 54 12.80 -6.99 -0.52
CA ALA A 54 11.67 -6.83 -1.45
C ALA A 54 11.53 -5.40 -2.01
N TYR A 55 12.01 -4.39 -1.30
CA TYR A 55 11.84 -2.98 -1.66
C TYR A 55 13.16 -2.21 -1.73
N ARG A 56 13.15 -1.14 -2.52
CA ARG A 56 14.23 -0.18 -2.77
C ARG A 56 13.76 1.25 -2.49
N HIS A 57 14.70 2.18 -2.35
CA HIS A 57 14.42 3.61 -2.18
C HIS A 57 13.71 4.27 -3.37
N THR A 58 13.64 3.59 -4.51
CA THR A 58 12.93 4.03 -5.71
C THR A 58 11.48 3.56 -5.74
N ASP A 59 11.08 2.66 -4.85
CA ASP A 59 9.72 2.15 -4.81
C ASP A 59 8.81 3.15 -4.10
N SER A 60 7.65 3.40 -4.70
CA SER A 60 6.69 4.38 -4.19
C SER A 60 5.71 3.72 -3.22
N PHE A 61 5.46 4.41 -2.10
CA PHE A 61 4.49 4.03 -1.08
C PHE A 61 3.61 5.24 -0.75
N TYR A 62 2.35 4.99 -0.46
CA TYR A 62 1.47 6.02 0.10
C TYR A 62 1.73 6.21 1.59
N GLU A 63 1.71 7.46 2.05
CA GLU A 63 1.67 7.75 3.48
C GLU A 63 0.32 7.26 4.05
N PRO A 64 0.31 6.35 5.05
CA PRO A 64 -0.93 5.66 5.46
C PRO A 64 -2.02 6.58 6.00
N LEU A 65 -1.69 7.67 6.71
CA LEU A 65 -2.73 8.55 7.26
C LEU A 65 -3.46 9.32 6.15
N VAL A 66 -2.72 9.77 5.13
CA VAL A 66 -3.31 10.40 3.93
C VAL A 66 -4.10 9.37 3.12
N LEU A 67 -3.56 8.17 2.91
CA LEU A 67 -4.26 7.09 2.19
C LEU A 67 -5.59 6.75 2.86
N PHE A 68 -5.58 6.47 4.17
CA PHE A 68 -6.79 6.12 4.90
C PHE A 68 -7.75 7.30 5.04
N GLY A 69 -7.25 8.53 5.14
CA GLY A 69 -8.08 9.73 5.07
C GLY A 69 -8.81 9.85 3.73
N HIS A 70 -8.12 9.56 2.62
CA HIS A 70 -8.72 9.52 1.29
C HIS A 70 -9.79 8.42 1.17
N ILE A 71 -9.45 7.18 1.57
CA ILE A 71 -10.39 6.03 1.53
C ILE A 71 -11.63 6.29 2.39
N ALA A 72 -11.46 6.84 3.58
CA ALA A 72 -12.59 7.12 4.49
C ALA A 72 -13.55 8.20 3.97
N ALA A 73 -13.10 9.02 3.00
CA ALA A 73 -13.93 10.04 2.37
C ALA A 73 -14.72 9.49 1.16
N THR A 74 -14.53 8.23 0.76
CA THR A 74 -15.06 7.67 -0.50
C THR A 74 -16.28 6.77 -0.38
#